data_AF-M4RF47-F1
#
_entry.id   AF-M4RF47-F1
#
_cell.length_a   1.000
_cell.length_b   1.000
_cell.length_c   1.000
_cell.angle_alpha   90.00
_cell.angle_beta   90.00
_cell.angle_gamma   90.00
#
_symmetry.space_group_name_H-M   'P 1'
#
loop_
_entity.id
_entity.type
_entity.pdbx_description
1 polymer ?
#
loop_
_entity_poly.entity_id
_entity_poly.type
_entity_poly.pdbx_seq_one_letter_code
_entity_poly.pdbx_strand_id
1 'polypeptide(L)'
;MNHLAPVTFVTGGSGGLGKSTTARAIAHALGQRRMRTVLIDGNPGQQSQRAFLHIKTGGLEDAALDSIAGALIMPNRTHAAFALLPGPVDPMRNDLVGLYGSAITTLQTSSDIIIVDADRVGRDPMEHAQHVRRRSHAPHDRPRVGAHDIHHRLVRQST
;
A
#
# COMPACT_ATOMS: atom_id res chain seq x y z
N MET A 1 -29.54 -8.00 -11.97
CA MET A 1 -29.14 -7.75 -10.57
C MET A 1 -27.85 -6.96 -10.61
N ASN A 2 -27.82 -5.74 -10.06
CA ASN A 2 -26.57 -4.99 -9.94
C ASN A 2 -25.75 -5.64 -8.82
N HIS A 3 -24.77 -6.46 -9.18
CA HIS A 3 -23.83 -7.02 -8.22
C HIS A 3 -22.79 -5.93 -7.89
N LEU A 4 -22.66 -5.58 -6.60
CA LEU A 4 -21.58 -4.69 -6.15
C LEU A 4 -20.24 -5.41 -6.25
N ALA A 5 -19.19 -4.74 -6.70
CA ALA A 5 -17.87 -5.35 -6.77
C ALA A 5 -17.46 -5.93 -5.39
N PRO A 6 -16.96 -7.17 -5.32
CA PRO A 6 -16.36 -7.68 -4.10
C PRO A 6 -15.15 -6.83 -3.70
N VAL A 7 -14.98 -6.63 -2.40
CA VAL A 7 -13.87 -5.90 -1.79
C VAL A 7 -13.04 -6.88 -0.98
N THR A 8 -11.76 -7.02 -1.33
CA THR A 8 -10.83 -7.91 -0.65
C THR A 8 -9.74 -7.10 0.05
N PHE A 9 -9.69 -7.18 1.37
CA PHE A 9 -8.62 -6.59 2.16
C PHE A 9 -7.42 -7.54 2.24
N VAL A 10 -6.24 -7.04 1.88
CA VAL A 10 -4.97 -7.75 2.04
C VAL A 10 -4.26 -7.14 3.24
N THR A 11 -4.15 -7.92 4.31
CA THR A 11 -3.58 -7.51 5.60
C THR A 11 -2.76 -8.65 6.21
N GLY A 12 -2.12 -8.42 7.36
CA GLY A 12 -1.33 -9.42 8.06
C GLY A 12 -0.69 -8.87 9.33
N GLY A 13 -0.27 -9.75 10.24
CA GLY A 13 0.11 -9.37 11.60
C GLY A 13 1.44 -8.61 11.75
N SER A 14 2.32 -8.65 10.75
CA SER A 14 3.63 -8.01 10.84
C SER A 14 4.06 -7.27 9.55
N GLY A 15 5.12 -6.47 9.67
CA GLY A 15 5.70 -5.72 8.55
C GLY A 15 6.71 -6.61 7.82
N GLY A 16 6.88 -6.44 6.51
CA GLY A 16 7.84 -7.23 5.72
C GLY A 16 7.34 -8.59 5.24
N LEU A 17 6.09 -8.97 5.52
CA LEU A 17 5.50 -10.24 5.04
C LEU A 17 5.07 -10.23 3.55
N GLY A 18 5.40 -9.19 2.81
CA GLY A 18 5.03 -9.09 1.39
C GLY A 18 3.56 -8.74 1.12
N LYS A 19 2.77 -8.30 2.12
CA LYS A 19 1.34 -7.92 1.97
C LYS A 19 1.06 -7.04 0.74
N SER A 20 1.75 -5.92 0.66
CA SER A 20 1.62 -4.95 -0.42
C SER A 20 2.07 -5.51 -1.78
N THR A 21 3.10 -6.37 -1.78
CA THR A 21 3.51 -7.11 -2.98
C THR A 21 2.43 -8.08 -3.43
N THR A 22 1.82 -8.82 -2.50
CA THR A 22 0.72 -9.75 -2.76
C THR A 22 -0.52 -9.04 -3.25
N ALA A 23 -0.93 -7.94 -2.62
CA ALA A 23 -2.08 -7.12 -3.04
C ALA A 23 -1.90 -6.65 -4.49
N ARG A 24 -0.71 -6.14 -4.82
CA ARG A 24 -0.35 -5.71 -6.17
C ARG A 24 -0.32 -6.85 -7.17
N ALA A 25 0.26 -8.00 -6.81
CA ALA A 25 0.31 -9.16 -7.69
C ALA A 25 -1.09 -9.70 -8.01
N ILE A 26 -1.97 -9.77 -7.02
CA ILE A 26 -3.38 -10.15 -7.20
C ILE A 26 -4.08 -9.15 -8.12
N ALA A 27 -3.97 -7.85 -7.83
CA ALA A 27 -4.59 -6.81 -8.66
C ALA A 27 -4.10 -6.86 -10.11
N HIS A 28 -2.79 -7.07 -10.33
CA HIS A 28 -2.22 -7.19 -11.66
C HIS A 28 -2.73 -8.44 -12.39
N ALA A 29 -2.77 -9.59 -11.73
CA ALA A 29 -3.26 -10.83 -12.34
C ALA A 29 -4.73 -10.74 -12.75
N LEU A 30 -5.59 -10.11 -11.93
CA LEU A 30 -7.00 -9.88 -12.24
C LEU A 30 -7.18 -8.88 -13.39
N GLY A 31 -6.39 -7.81 -13.39
CA GLY A 31 -6.33 -6.84 -14.48
C GLY A 31 -5.94 -7.46 -15.82
N GLN A 32 -4.94 -8.35 -15.84
CA GLN A 32 -4.54 -9.10 -17.03
C GLN A 32 -5.66 -10.00 -17.57
N ARG A 33 -6.61 -10.40 -16.72
CA ARG A 33 -7.83 -11.13 -17.11
C ARG A 33 -8.97 -10.20 -17.54
N ARG A 34 -8.67 -8.93 -17.81
CA ARG A 34 -9.60 -7.88 -18.26
C ARG A 34 -10.72 -7.55 -17.25
N MET A 35 -10.50 -7.85 -15.97
CA MET A 35 -11.40 -7.37 -14.91
C MET A 35 -11.07 -5.91 -14.62
N ARG A 36 -12.09 -5.05 -14.51
CA ARG A 36 -11.98 -3.67 -14.01
C ARG A 36 -11.56 -3.70 -12.55
N THR A 37 -10.25 -3.78 -12.35
CA THR A 37 -9.62 -4.01 -11.06
C THR A 37 -9.08 -2.70 -10.51
N VAL A 38 -9.43 -2.40 -9.26
CA VAL A 38 -8.89 -1.26 -8.53
C VAL A 38 -8.07 -1.76 -7.35
N LEU A 39 -6.84 -1.26 -7.24
CA LEU A 39 -6.00 -1.39 -6.04
C LEU A 39 -6.09 -0.09 -5.24
N ILE A 40 -6.48 -0.17 -3.98
CA ILE A 40 -6.49 0.95 -3.05
C ILE A 40 -5.27 0.83 -2.13
N ASP A 41 -4.44 1.88 -2.07
CA ASP A 41 -3.37 1.99 -1.07
C ASP A 41 -4.00 2.42 0.27
N GLY A 42 -4.41 1.42 1.06
CA GLY A 42 -5.15 1.54 2.31
C GLY A 42 -4.25 1.64 3.54
N ASN A 43 -2.97 1.96 3.38
CA ASN A 43 -2.03 2.17 4.48
C ASN A 43 -1.51 3.62 4.47
N PRO A 44 -2.24 4.58 5.06
CA PRO A 44 -1.85 5.99 5.07
C PRO A 44 -0.42 6.22 5.58
N GLY A 45 -0.04 5.54 6.67
CA GLY A 45 1.26 5.70 7.31
C GLY A 45 2.43 5.12 6.51
N GLN A 46 2.18 4.16 5.62
CA GLN A 46 3.21 3.51 4.79
C GLN A 46 2.66 3.13 3.40
N GLN A 47 2.49 4.14 2.55
CA GLN A 47 1.96 4.03 1.18
C GLN A 47 2.95 3.37 0.22
N SER A 48 3.08 2.06 0.34
CA SER A 48 4.06 1.27 -0.41
C SER A 48 3.70 1.11 -1.88
N GLN A 49 2.42 1.21 -2.25
CA GLN A 49 2.00 1.15 -3.66
C GLN A 49 2.41 2.41 -4.39
N ARG A 50 2.17 3.58 -3.76
CA ARG A 50 2.63 4.88 -4.26
C ARG A 50 4.13 4.87 -4.53
N ALA A 51 4.92 4.39 -3.57
CA ALA A 51 6.38 4.30 -3.70
C ALA A 51 6.80 3.35 -4.82
N PHE A 52 6.18 2.17 -4.92
CA PHE A 52 6.49 1.18 -5.95
C PHE A 52 6.17 1.66 -7.37
N LEU A 53 5.05 2.36 -7.55
CA LEU A 53 4.58 2.85 -8.84
C LEU A 53 5.12 4.25 -9.20
N HIS A 54 6.06 4.78 -8.41
CA HIS A 54 6.68 6.10 -8.61
C HIS A 54 5.66 7.26 -8.72
N ILE A 55 4.58 7.17 -7.96
CA ILE A 55 3.50 8.17 -7.98
C ILE A 55 3.85 9.36 -7.09
N LYS A 56 3.96 10.55 -7.72
CA LYS A 56 4.33 11.80 -7.02
C LYS A 56 3.16 12.70 -6.67
N THR A 57 2.03 12.53 -7.34
CA THR A 57 0.88 13.43 -7.23
C THR A 57 -0.40 12.65 -7.02
N GLY A 58 -1.43 13.38 -6.60
CA GLY A 58 -2.76 12.89 -6.32
C GLY A 58 -2.86 12.09 -5.03
N GLY A 59 -4.07 11.94 -4.53
CA GLY A 59 -4.35 11.29 -3.26
C GLY A 59 -5.84 11.00 -3.07
N LEU A 60 -6.15 10.32 -1.97
CA LEU A 60 -7.52 9.91 -1.65
C LEU A 60 -8.50 11.11 -1.60
N GLU A 61 -8.03 12.25 -1.13
CA GLU A 61 -8.76 13.52 -1.08
C GLU A 61 -9.23 14.05 -2.44
N ASP A 62 -8.53 13.75 -3.53
CA ASP A 62 -8.96 14.16 -4.88
C ASP A 62 -10.29 13.51 -5.25
N ALA A 63 -10.61 12.35 -4.66
CA ALA A 63 -11.89 11.68 -4.90
C ALA A 63 -13.07 12.51 -4.40
N ALA A 64 -12.86 13.34 -3.38
CA ALA A 64 -13.87 14.24 -2.85
C ALA A 64 -13.94 15.57 -3.62
N LEU A 65 -12.84 15.99 -4.26
CA LEU A 65 -12.74 17.28 -4.96
C LEU A 65 -13.15 17.18 -6.45
N ASP A 66 -12.62 16.19 -7.16
CA ASP A 66 -12.69 16.10 -8.63
C ASP A 66 -13.51 14.90 -9.13
N SER A 67 -14.07 14.09 -8.21
CA SER A 67 -14.67 12.75 -8.38
C SER A 67 -13.68 11.59 -8.24
N ILE A 68 -14.21 10.42 -7.89
CA ILE A 68 -13.43 9.18 -7.76
C ILE A 68 -12.63 8.84 -9.03
N ALA A 69 -13.16 9.17 -10.22
CA ALA A 69 -12.49 8.88 -11.48
C ALA A 69 -11.23 9.75 -11.67
N GLY A 70 -11.27 11.00 -11.20
CA GLY A 70 -10.12 11.91 -11.22
C GLY A 70 -9.00 11.49 -10.26
N ALA A 71 -9.36 10.83 -9.16
CA ALA A 71 -8.41 10.33 -8.16
C ALA A 71 -7.70 9.03 -8.59
N LEU A 72 -8.22 8.32 -9.58
CA LEU A 72 -7.64 7.06 -10.06
C LEU A 72 -6.44 7.31 -10.97
N ILE A 73 -5.38 6.56 -10.70
CA ILE A 73 -4.23 6.45 -11.59
C ILE A 73 -4.44 5.22 -12.47
N MET A 74 -4.77 5.50 -13.73
CA MET A 74 -5.17 4.48 -14.70
C MET A 74 -3.98 3.62 -15.19
N PRO A 75 -4.24 2.37 -15.64
CA PRO A 75 -3.23 1.44 -16.16
C PRO A 75 -2.22 2.04 -17.15
N ASN A 76 -2.70 2.89 -18.06
CA ASN A 76 -1.89 3.55 -19.08
C ASN A 76 -0.84 4.52 -18.51
N ARG A 77 -0.96 4.92 -17.24
CA ARG A 77 -0.01 5.82 -16.56
C ARG A 77 1.06 5.07 -15.75
N THR A 78 0.87 3.79 -15.46
CA THR A 78 1.74 3.02 -14.54
C THR A 78 2.27 1.72 -15.14
N HIS A 79 1.81 1.34 -16.33
CA HIS A 79 2.05 0.03 -16.96
C HIS A 79 1.55 -1.17 -16.13
N ALA A 80 0.84 -0.93 -15.02
CA ALA A 80 0.12 -1.96 -14.30
C ALA A 80 -1.20 -2.31 -15.02
N ALA A 81 -1.72 -3.52 -14.81
CA ALA A 81 -2.99 -3.93 -15.41
C ALA A 81 -4.24 -3.50 -14.60
N PHE A 82 -4.07 -2.68 -13.57
CA PHE A 82 -5.13 -2.23 -12.66
C PHE A 82 -5.08 -0.70 -12.51
N ALA A 83 -6.22 -0.10 -12.10
CA ALA A 83 -6.25 1.29 -11.67
C ALA A 83 -5.84 1.38 -10.18
N LEU A 84 -5.02 2.38 -9.83
CA LEU A 84 -4.62 2.62 -8.45
C LEU A 84 -5.42 3.81 -7.89
N LEU A 85 -6.02 3.64 -6.71
CA LEU A 85 -6.40 4.75 -5.85
C LEU A 85 -5.27 4.96 -4.82
N PRO A 86 -4.49 6.05 -4.91
CA PRO A 86 -3.45 6.32 -3.94
C PRO A 86 -4.03 6.58 -2.55
N GLY A 87 -3.23 6.35 -1.51
CA GLY A 87 -3.57 6.76 -0.16
C GLY A 87 -3.59 8.28 -0.04
N PRO A 88 -4.04 8.81 1.11
CA PRO A 88 -4.13 10.25 1.33
C PRO A 88 -2.75 10.91 1.32
N VAL A 89 -2.63 12.15 0.84
CA VAL A 89 -1.40 12.94 0.96
C VAL A 89 -1.09 13.22 2.43
N ASP A 90 -2.11 13.54 3.23
CA ASP A 90 -1.99 13.67 4.69
C ASP A 90 -2.43 12.38 5.40
N PRO A 91 -1.49 11.58 5.95
CA PRO A 91 -1.82 10.35 6.63
C PRO A 91 -2.44 10.53 8.02
N MET A 92 -2.49 11.77 8.54
CA MET A 92 -3.02 12.09 9.87
C MET A 92 -4.41 12.74 9.82
N ARG A 93 -5.07 12.75 8.65
CA ARG A 93 -6.41 13.33 8.50
C ARG A 93 -7.43 12.65 9.42
N ASN A 94 -8.33 13.44 10.02
CA ASN A 94 -9.25 12.94 11.05
C ASN A 94 -10.45 12.15 10.49
N ASP A 95 -10.69 12.22 9.18
CA ASP A 95 -11.86 11.66 8.49
C ASP A 95 -11.47 10.63 7.42
N LEU A 96 -10.25 10.05 7.51
CA LEU A 96 -9.78 9.02 6.57
C LEU A 96 -10.72 7.83 6.45
N VAL A 97 -11.35 7.41 7.56
CA VAL A 97 -12.34 6.32 7.55
C VAL A 97 -13.52 6.66 6.63
N GLY A 98 -14.03 7.89 6.72
CA GLY A 98 -15.12 8.37 5.87
C GLY A 98 -14.72 8.46 4.40
N LEU A 99 -13.50 8.94 4.13
CA LEU A 99 -12.98 9.00 2.76
C LEU A 99 -12.83 7.62 2.12
N TYR A 100 -12.15 6.68 2.80
CA TYR A 100 -11.97 5.32 2.27
C TYR A 100 -13.32 4.62 2.09
N GLY A 101 -14.25 4.76 3.05
CA GLY A 101 -15.60 4.21 2.94
C GLY A 101 -16.37 4.75 1.73
N SER A 102 -16.32 6.07 1.51
CA SER A 102 -16.99 6.71 0.37
C SER A 102 -16.36 6.31 -0.96
N ALA A 103 -15.03 6.23 -1.02
CA ALA A 103 -14.30 5.79 -2.20
C ALA A 103 -14.63 4.33 -2.56
N ILE A 104 -14.60 3.41 -1.58
CA ILE A 104 -14.96 2.01 -1.79
C ILE A 104 -16.40 1.89 -2.30
N THR A 105 -17.35 2.55 -1.65
CA THR A 105 -18.77 2.51 -2.04
C THR A 105 -18.97 2.97 -3.48
N THR A 106 -18.29 4.05 -3.88
CA THR A 106 -18.39 4.58 -5.24
C THR A 106 -17.76 3.62 -6.25
N LEU A 107 -16.57 3.09 -5.96
CA LEU A 107 -15.87 2.15 -6.82
C LEU A 107 -16.60 0.83 -7.02
N GLN A 108 -17.36 0.36 -6.02
CA GLN A 108 -18.11 -0.90 -6.10
C GLN A 108 -19.15 -0.92 -7.22
N THR A 109 -19.61 0.24 -7.68
CA THR A 109 -20.59 0.36 -8.76
C THR A 109 -19.96 0.36 -10.15
N SER A 110 -18.65 0.61 -10.25
CA SER A 110 -17.93 0.83 -11.51
C SER A 110 -16.76 -0.14 -11.74
N SER A 111 -16.47 -1.01 -10.76
CA SER A 111 -15.41 -2.00 -10.78
C SER A 111 -15.96 -3.42 -10.84
N ASP A 112 -15.14 -4.38 -11.28
CA ASP A 112 -15.45 -5.81 -11.17
C ASP A 112 -14.86 -6.41 -9.88
N ILE A 113 -13.78 -5.82 -9.36
CA ILE A 113 -13.14 -6.22 -8.10
C ILE A 113 -12.29 -5.09 -7.51
N ILE A 114 -12.28 -4.99 -6.19
CA ILE A 114 -11.48 -4.01 -5.44
C ILE A 114 -10.55 -4.76 -4.50
N ILE A 115 -9.26 -4.44 -4.56
CA ILE A 115 -8.23 -4.93 -3.65
C ILE A 115 -7.80 -3.76 -2.77
N VAL A 116 -7.86 -3.92 -1.45
CA VAL A 116 -7.39 -2.92 -0.49
C VAL A 116 -6.12 -3.42 0.16
N ASP A 117 -4.98 -2.76 -0.09
CA ASP A 117 -3.74 -3.00 0.63
C ASP A 117 -3.81 -2.33 2.00
N ALA A 118 -4.11 -3.10 3.04
CA ALA A 118 -4.36 -2.59 4.37
C ALA A 118 -3.18 -2.89 5.32
N ASP A 119 -2.96 -1.99 6.28
CA ASP A 119 -2.01 -2.27 7.37
C ASP A 119 -2.57 -3.34 8.32
N ARG A 120 -1.75 -3.70 9.32
CA ARG A 120 -2.01 -4.71 10.33
C ARG A 120 -3.41 -4.59 10.95
N VAL A 121 -4.11 -5.71 11.01
CA VAL A 121 -5.26 -5.88 11.91
C VAL A 121 -4.72 -5.97 13.35
N GLY A 122 -5.18 -5.10 14.25
CA GLY A 122 -4.98 -5.27 15.69
C GLY A 122 -3.89 -4.43 16.36
N ARG A 123 -3.53 -3.27 15.83
CA ARG A 123 -2.70 -2.30 16.58
C ARG A 123 -3.53 -1.07 16.92
N ASP A 124 -3.58 -0.69 18.19
CA ASP A 124 -4.22 0.55 18.64
C ASP A 124 -3.64 1.73 17.83
N PRO A 125 -4.46 2.63 17.25
CA PRO A 125 -4.02 3.84 16.56
C PRO A 125 -2.94 4.63 17.32
N MET A 126 -3.01 4.65 18.66
CA MET A 126 -2.04 5.33 19.53
C MET A 126 -0.65 4.69 19.50
N GLU A 127 -0.58 3.35 19.43
CA GLU A 127 0.70 2.63 19.34
C GLU A 127 1.36 2.81 17.96
N HIS A 128 0.56 2.93 16.89
CA HIS A 128 1.08 3.17 15.54
C HIS A 128 1.73 4.55 15.42
N ALA A 129 1.06 5.61 15.90
CA ALA A 129 1.60 6.97 15.89
C ALA A 129 2.91 7.08 16.69
N GLN A 130 3.01 6.39 17.84
CA GLN A 130 4.24 6.34 18.62
C GLN A 130 5.35 5.54 17.92
N HIS A 131 5.03 4.44 17.24
CA HIS A 131 6.02 3.65 16.51
C HIS A 131 6.60 4.39 15.29
N VAL A 132 5.75 5.11 14.53
CA VAL A 132 6.19 5.95 13.41
C VAL A 132 7.12 7.06 13.91
N ARG A 133 6.74 7.77 14.98
CA ARG A 133 7.59 8.80 15.62
C ARG A 133 8.94 8.26 16.06
N ARG A 134 8.99 7.05 16.65
CA ARG A 134 10.23 6.39 17.08
C ARG A 134 11.15 6.01 15.91
N ARG A 135 10.60 5.68 14.73
CA ARG A 135 11.40 5.41 13.53
C ARG A 135 11.94 6.69 12.89
N SER A 136 11.20 7.79 12.95
CA SER A 136 11.64 9.10 12.45
C SER A 136 12.73 9.76 13.31
N HIS A 137 12.87 9.34 14.58
CA HIS A 137 13.88 9.83 15.54
C HIS A 137 14.99 8.83 15.83
N ALA A 138 15.11 7.73 15.07
CA ALA A 138 16.26 6.85 15.23
C ALA A 138 17.52 7.57 14.72
N PRO A 139 18.58 7.73 15.55
CA PRO A 139 19.80 8.36 15.13
C PRO A 139 20.41 7.58 13.97
N HIS A 140 20.93 8.32 13.00
CA HIS A 140 21.50 7.84 11.75
C HIS A 140 22.85 7.14 11.94
N ASP A 141 23.05 6.39 13.02
CA ASP A 141 24.31 5.68 13.30
C ASP A 141 24.07 4.17 13.40
N ARG A 142 24.23 3.54 12.24
CA ARG A 142 24.79 2.18 12.21
C ARG A 142 25.96 2.20 11.23
N PRO A 143 27.16 1.80 11.64
CA PRO A 143 28.25 1.65 10.70
C PRO A 143 27.86 0.58 9.67
N ARG A 144 28.03 0.92 8.38
CA ARG A 144 27.97 -0.06 7.30
C ARG A 144 29.09 -1.06 7.55
N VAL A 145 28.73 -2.27 8.00
CA VAL A 145 29.67 -3.39 8.01
C VAL A 145 29.96 -3.70 6.55
N GLY A 146 31.16 -3.32 6.10
CA GLY A 146 31.65 -3.56 4.75
C GLY A 146 31.75 -5.06 4.48
N ALA A 147 31.50 -5.46 3.24
CA ALA A 147 31.50 -6.84 2.76
C ALA A 147 32.91 -7.48 2.69
N HIS A 148 33.78 -7.24 3.67
CA HIS A 148 35.16 -7.76 3.69
C HIS A 148 35.48 -8.73 4.84
N ASP A 149 34.55 -9.04 5.74
CA ASP A 149 34.84 -9.83 6.96
C ASP A 149 34.39 -11.30 6.94
N ILE A 150 34.03 -11.86 5.78
CA ILE A 150 33.59 -13.27 5.69
C ILE A 150 34.77 -14.25 5.53
N HIS A 151 35.98 -13.79 5.20
CA HIS A 151 37.08 -14.71 4.85
C HIS A 151 37.93 -15.24 6.01
N HIS A 152 37.81 -14.73 7.24
CA HIS A 152 38.69 -15.15 8.35
C HIS A 152 38.09 -16.14 9.35
N ARG A 153 36.85 -16.63 9.12
CA ARG A 153 36.18 -17.56 10.06
C ARG A 153 36.10 -19.02 9.61
N LEU A 154 36.77 -19.40 8.52
CA LEU A 154 36.77 -20.79 8.02
C LEU A 154 38.11 -21.56 8.16
N VAL A 155 39.15 -20.99 8.77
CA VAL A 155 40.47 -21.66 8.91
C VAL A 155 40.81 -21.99 10.38
N ARG A 156 39.81 -22.40 11.17
CA ARG A 156 40.02 -22.92 12.54
C ARG A 156 39.19 -24.17 12.86
N GLN A 157 38.92 -25.00 11.85
CA GLN A 157 38.29 -26.33 12.06
C GLN A 157 39.05 -27.48 11.37
N SER A 158 40.28 -27.25 10.90
CA SER A 158 41.11 -28.33 10.34
C SER A 158 42.55 -28.19 10.81
N THR A 159 42.81 -28.53 12.07
CA THR A 159 44.08 -29.08 12.59
C THR A 159 43.78 -29.73 13.92
#